data_AF-A0A977PYV6-F1
#
_entry.id   AF-A0A977PYV6-F1
#
_cell.length_a   1.000
_cell.length_b   1.000
_cell.length_c   1.000
_cell.angle_alpha   90.00
_cell.angle_beta   90.00
_cell.angle_gamma   90.00
#
_symmetry.space_group_name_H-M   'P 1'
#
loop_
_entity.id
_entity.type
_entity.pdbx_description
1 polymer ?
#
loop_
_entity_poly.entity_id
_entity_poly.type
_entity_poly.pdbx_seq_one_letter_code
_entity_poly.pdbx_strand_id
1 'polypeptide(L)' 'MKSIKIIVEKHSDGYIAYPLGIQGVVVGEGDSYEDALNDVRSAIAFHIETFGESVLEAD' A
#
# COMPACT_ATOMS: atom_id res chain seq x y z
N MET A 1 15.83 3.48 7.22
CA MET A 1 14.37 3.34 7.04
C MET A 1 14.01 3.92 5.68
N LYS A 2 13.56 3.09 4.73
CA LYS A 2 13.03 3.60 3.45
C LYS A 2 11.62 4.14 3.72
N SER A 3 11.35 5.37 3.33
CA SER A 3 10.01 5.96 3.41
C SER A 3 9.22 5.56 2.16
N ILE A 4 8.10 4.86 2.34
CA ILE A 4 7.19 4.50 1.25
C ILE A 4 6.11 5.59 1.19
N LYS A 5 5.88 6.13 0.00
CA LYS A 5 4.76 7.06 -0.25
C LYS A 5 3.53 6.25 -0.56
N ILE A 6 2.41 6.58 0.08
CA ILE A 6 1.11 5.94 -0.15
C ILE A 6 0.16 7.05 -0.62
N ILE A 7 -0.53 6.80 -1.73
CA ILE A 7 -1.64 7.62 -2.18
C ILE A 7 -2.91 7.01 -1.59
N VAL A 8 -3.76 7.85 -1.01
CA VAL A 8 -5.12 7.48 -0.62
C VAL A 8 -6.08 8.31 -1.46
N GLU A 9 -6.87 7.64 -2.28
CA GLU A 9 -7.91 8.23 -3.11
C GLU A 9 -9.27 8.04 -2.45
N LYS A 10 -10.05 9.10 -2.42
CA LYS A 10 -11.44 9.05 -1.96
C LYS A 10 -12.34 8.85 -3.16
N HIS A 11 -13.16 7.81 -3.10
CA HIS A 11 -14.19 7.51 -4.07
C HIS A 11 -15.59 7.72 -3.46
N SER A 12 -16.62 7.63 -4.29
CA SER A 12 -18.03 7.76 -3.86
C SER A 12 -18.49 6.64 -2.93
N ASP A 13 -17.82 5.50 -3.00
CA ASP A 13 -18.10 4.22 -2.37
C ASP A 13 -17.07 3.84 -1.28
N GLY A 14 -16.06 4.68 -1.02
CA GLY A 14 -15.06 4.42 0.00
C GLY A 14 -13.72 5.09 -0.28
N TYR A 15 -12.66 4.48 0.21
CA TYR A 15 -11.28 4.91 0.04
C TYR A 15 -10.45 3.76 -0.54
N ILE A 16 -9.54 4.09 -1.43
CA ILE A 16 -8.55 3.18 -2.01
C ILE A 16 -7.17 3.72 -1.69
N ALA A 17 -6.25 2.86 -1.28
CA ALA A 17 -4.88 3.23 -0.97
C ALA A 17 -3.87 2.34 -1.71
N TYR A 18 -2.81 2.94 -2.24
CA TYR A 18 -1.74 2.21 -2.92
C TYR A 18 -0.38 2.88 -2.74
N PRO A 19 0.70 2.08 -2.61
CA PRO A 19 2.05 2.60 -2.49
C PRO A 19 2.66 2.97 -3.84
N LEU A 20 3.57 3.94 -3.81
CA LEU A 20 4.42 4.30 -4.93
C LEU A 20 5.84 3.76 -4.71
N GLY A 21 6.47 3.32 -5.79
CA GLY A 21 7.86 2.84 -5.76
C GLY A 21 8.03 1.46 -5.14
N ILE A 22 6.97 0.65 -5.12
CA ILE A 22 7.03 -0.78 -4.78
C ILE A 22 6.78 -1.59 -6.04
N GLN A 23 7.62 -2.60 -6.28
CA GLN A 23 7.47 -3.51 -7.40
C GLN A 23 6.39 -4.55 -7.10
N GLY A 24 5.36 -4.59 -7.95
CA GLY A 24 4.18 -5.44 -7.79
C GLY A 24 2.89 -4.64 -7.63
N VAL A 25 1.79 -5.32 -7.35
CA VAL A 25 0.47 -4.71 -7.15
C VAL A 25 0.11 -4.84 -5.67
N VAL A 26 0.17 -3.73 -4.95
CA VAL A 26 -0.30 -3.62 -3.57
C VAL A 26 -1.39 -2.57 -3.54
N VAL A 27 -2.58 -2.97 -3.13
CA VAL A 27 -3.74 -2.09 -2.99
C VAL A 27 -4.42 -2.41 -1.67
N GLY A 28 -4.96 -1.40 -1.02
CA GLY A 28 -5.89 -1.57 0.08
C GLY A 28 -7.16 -0.76 -0.13
N GLU A 29 -8.24 -1.21 0.46
CA GLU A 29 -9.56 -0.57 0.37
C GLU A 29 -10.18 -0.43 1.77
N GLY A 30 -11.12 0.51 1.91
CA GLY A 30 -11.87 0.65 3.15
C GLY A 30 -12.93 1.73 3.09
N ASP A 31 -13.92 1.63 3.98
CA ASP A 31 -15.01 2.62 4.08
C ASP A 31 -14.51 3.97 4.60
N SER A 32 -13.39 3.98 5.34
CA SER A 32 -12.73 5.18 5.86
C SER A 32 -11.28 5.32 5.38
N TYR A 33 -10.76 6.54 5.49
CA TYR A 33 -9.34 6.84 5.20
C TYR A 33 -8.40 5.97 6.06
N GLU A 34 -8.74 5.78 7.34
CA GLU A 34 -7.93 5.00 8.26
C GLU A 34 -7.97 3.50 7.93
N ASP A 35 -9.12 2.99 7.51
CA ASP A 35 -9.27 1.59 7.09
C ASP A 35 -8.41 1.30 5.86
N ALA A 36 -8.55 2.08 4.79
CA ALA A 36 -7.75 1.89 3.57
C ALA A 36 -6.24 2.03 3.84
N LEU A 37 -5.85 2.96 4.73
CA LEU A 37 -4.44 3.13 5.11
C LEU A 37 -3.90 1.95 5.93
N ASN A 38 -4.70 1.38 6.84
CA ASN A 38 -4.29 0.21 7.61
C ASN A 38 -4.23 -1.05 6.75
N ASP A 39 -5.15 -1.18 5.80
CA ASP A 39 -5.22 -2.30 4.88
C ASP A 39 -3.98 -2.32 3.97
N VAL A 40 -3.66 -1.20 3.30
CA VAL A 40 -2.47 -1.12 2.45
C VAL A 40 -1.17 -1.30 3.25
N ARG A 41 -1.10 -0.84 4.52
CA ARG A 41 0.08 -1.06 5.38
C ARG A 41 0.31 -2.54 5.65
N SER A 42 -0.76 -3.27 5.91
CA SER A 42 -0.71 -4.72 6.15
C SER A 42 -0.33 -5.46 4.87
N ALA A 43 -0.86 -5.04 3.72
CA ALA A 43 -0.52 -5.58 2.42
C ALA A 43 0.96 -5.33 2.05
N ILE A 44 1.51 -4.14 2.33
CA ILE A 44 2.94 -3.84 2.14
C ILE A 44 3.80 -4.76 3.01
N ALA A 45 3.47 -4.91 4.30
CA ALA A 45 4.22 -5.76 5.20
C ALA A 45 4.22 -7.21 4.72
N PHE A 46 3.06 -7.74 4.32
CA PHE A 46 2.94 -9.08 3.76
C PHE A 46 3.73 -9.26 2.47
N HIS A 47 3.72 -8.25 1.59
CA HIS A 47 4.45 -8.28 0.32
C HIS A 47 5.96 -8.35 0.56
N ILE A 48 6.49 -7.59 1.53
CA ILE A 48 7.90 -7.65 1.94
C ILE A 48 8.23 -9.02 2.57
N GLU A 49 7.35 -9.55 3.42
CA GLU A 49 7.55 -10.84 4.08
C GLU A 49 7.56 -12.01 3.08
N THR A 50 6.73 -11.91 2.04
CA THR A 50 6.56 -12.96 1.02
C THR A 50 7.65 -12.92 -0.04
N PHE A 51 8.01 -11.72 -0.54
CA PHE A 51 8.89 -11.56 -1.70
C PHE A 51 10.28 -11.02 -1.34
N GLY A 52 10.49 -10.59 -0.10
CA GLY A 52 11.74 -9.99 0.39
C GLY A 52 11.82 -8.49 0.14
N GLU A 53 12.89 -7.86 0.64
CA GLU A 53 13.10 -6.40 0.57
C GLU A 53 13.37 -5.88 -0.85
N SER A 54 13.64 -6.76 -1.82
CA SER A 54 13.86 -6.40 -3.22
C SER A 54 12.66 -5.69 -3.85
N VAL A 55 11.43 -5.95 -3.37
CA VAL A 55 10.23 -5.27 -3.85
C VAL A 55 10.19 -3.78 -3.51
N LEU A 56 11.03 -3.31 -2.59
CA LEU A 56 11.16 -1.90 -2.21
C LEU A 56 12.18 -1.15 -3.08
N GLU A 57 12.66 -1.78 -4.15
CA GLU A 57 13.56 -1.20 -5.13
C GLU A 57 12.78 -1.08 -6.44
N ALA A 58 12.15 0.06 -6.64
CA ALA A 58 11.67 0.43 -7.97
C ALA A 58 12.88 0.95 -8.77
N ASP A 59 13.20 0.27 -9.88
CA ASP A 59 14.19 0.71 -10.89
C ASP A 59 13.87 2.11 -11.45
#